data_AF-A0A5C7PSY1-F1
#
_entry.id   AF-A0A5C7PSY1-F1
#
_cell.length_a   1.000
_cell.length_b   1.000
_cell.length_c   1.000
_cell.angle_alpha   90.00
_cell.angle_beta   90.00
_cell.angle_gamma   90.00
#
_symmetry.space_group_name_H-M   'P 1'
#
loop_
_entity.id
_entity.type
_entity.pdbx_description
1 polymer ?
#
loop_
_entity_poly.entity_id
_entity_poly.type
_entity_poly.pdbx_seq_one_letter_code
_entity_poly.pdbx_strand_id
1 'polypeptide(L)'
;MKTAWLKRGGRYESVRVLREYPEIGAVKVLRTGSPEPWTFKSSEVVDDKPVSPKWAEWKRRREIKEQRESEQIEQVATALAHGKPMTVMEIVDAVNAMPRAITRMEPARVWKIARMFEEANTHTAELQATSRSRKHWVIQRIAPKPI
;
A
#
# COMPACT_ATOMS: atom_id res chain seq x y z
N MET A 1 15.41 -23.29 18.30
CA MET A 1 14.73 -24.11 17.28
C MET A 1 14.28 -23.16 16.18
N LYS A 2 14.79 -23.30 14.96
CA LYS A 2 14.57 -22.35 13.85
C LYS A 2 13.47 -22.87 12.92
N THR A 3 12.64 -21.99 12.38
CA THR A 3 11.72 -22.35 11.28
C THR A 3 12.43 -22.12 9.95
N ALA A 4 12.36 -23.09 9.06
CA ALA A 4 12.91 -23.02 7.71
C ALA A 4 11.90 -23.57 6.68
N TRP A 5 12.27 -23.52 5.41
CA TRP A 5 11.43 -23.95 4.29
C TRP A 5 12.09 -25.08 3.52
N LEU A 6 11.43 -26.23 3.46
CA LEU A 6 11.88 -27.41 2.71
C LEU A 6 11.32 -27.35 1.28
N LYS A 7 12.21 -27.38 0.28
CA LYS A 7 11.86 -27.48 -1.15
C LYS A 7 11.55 -28.92 -1.52
N ARG A 8 10.29 -29.22 -1.86
CA ARG A 8 9.86 -30.56 -2.28
C ARG A 8 8.84 -30.48 -3.42
N GLY A 9 9.09 -31.20 -4.52
CA GLY A 9 8.15 -31.30 -5.64
C GLY A 9 7.71 -29.94 -6.22
N GLY A 10 8.60 -28.94 -6.23
CA GLY A 10 8.30 -27.59 -6.70
C GLY A 10 7.55 -26.69 -5.70
N ARG A 11 7.32 -27.15 -4.47
CA ARG A 11 6.67 -26.38 -3.38
C ARG A 11 7.61 -26.22 -2.19
N TYR A 12 7.28 -25.28 -1.32
CA TYR A 12 7.99 -25.04 -0.07
C TYR A 12 7.08 -25.37 1.12
N GLU A 13 7.52 -26.28 1.97
CA GLU A 13 6.86 -26.69 3.21
C GLU A 13 7.57 -26.04 4.42
N SER A 14 6.81 -25.52 5.39
CA SER A 14 7.40 -25.00 6.64
C SER A 14 7.81 -26.15 7.55
N VAL A 15 9.06 -26.13 8.02
CA VAL A 15 9.67 -27.16 8.86
C VAL A 15 10.44 -26.53 10.03
N ARG A 16 10.54 -27.24 11.16
CA ARG A 16 11.38 -26.82 12.30
C ARG A 16 12.73 -27.51 12.21
N VAL A 17 13.81 -26.74 12.15
CA VAL A 17 15.18 -27.25 12.17
C VAL A 17 15.51 -27.73 13.59
N LEU A 18 15.89 -29.00 13.69
CA LEU A 18 16.30 -29.65 14.93
C LEU A 18 17.81 -29.63 15.08
N ARG A 19 18.53 -29.97 14.01
CA ARG A 19 19.99 -30.04 14.00
C ARG A 19 20.54 -29.92 12.58
N GLU A 20 21.62 -29.19 12.42
CA GLU A 20 22.36 -29.09 11.16
C GLU A 20 23.61 -29.97 11.24
N TYR A 21 23.94 -30.63 10.13
CA TYR A 21 25.12 -31.48 9.97
C TYR A 21 25.94 -30.97 8.78
N PRO A 22 26.70 -29.88 8.95
CA PRO A 22 27.46 -29.26 7.86
C PRO A 22 28.50 -30.23 7.26
N GLU A 23 29.11 -31.07 8.10
CA GLU A 23 30.07 -32.13 7.73
C GLU A 23 29.59 -33.02 6.57
N ILE A 24 28.28 -33.32 6.53
CA ILE A 24 27.65 -34.22 5.55
C ILE A 24 26.61 -33.50 4.69
N GLY A 25 26.57 -32.16 4.78
CA GLY A 25 25.62 -31.33 4.04
C GLY A 25 24.16 -31.67 4.30
N ALA A 26 23.79 -32.07 5.52
CA ALA A 26 22.44 -32.54 5.86
C ALA A 26 21.81 -31.72 7.01
N VAL A 27 20.47 -31.70 7.07
CA VAL A 27 19.71 -31.00 8.12
C VAL A 27 18.58 -31.91 8.60
N LYS A 28 18.51 -32.11 9.92
CA LYS A 28 17.41 -32.80 10.58
C LYS A 28 16.31 -31.80 10.92
N VAL A 29 15.11 -32.08 10.43
CA VAL A 29 13.94 -31.20 10.57
C VAL A 29 12.74 -31.98 11.09
N LEU A 30 11.82 -31.28 11.75
CA LEU A 30 10.50 -31.75 12.11
C LEU A 30 9.47 -31.09 11.20
N ARG A 31 8.66 -31.90 10.52
CA ARG A 31 7.60 -31.42 9.63
C ARG A 31 6.33 -31.13 10.43
N THR A 32 5.57 -30.13 10.01
CA THR A 32 4.26 -29.86 10.59
C THR A 32 3.33 -31.06 10.34
N GLY A 33 2.79 -31.66 11.41
CA GLY A 33 1.90 -32.82 11.32
C GLY A 33 2.60 -34.19 11.19
N SER A 34 3.94 -34.24 11.24
CA SER A 34 4.67 -35.51 11.34
C SER A 34 5.28 -35.65 12.73
N PRO A 35 5.04 -36.77 13.44
CA PRO A 35 5.60 -36.98 14.78
C PRO A 35 7.11 -37.25 14.75
N GLU A 36 7.64 -37.72 13.63
CA GLU A 36 9.03 -38.15 13.53
C GLU A 36 9.93 -37.12 12.81
N PRO A 37 11.15 -36.89 13.31
CA PRO A 37 12.18 -36.13 12.61
C PRO A 37 12.65 -36.79 11.31
N TRP A 38 12.89 -35.97 10.28
CA TRP A 38 13.43 -36.40 8.99
C TRP A 38 14.75 -35.70 8.70
N THR A 39 15.65 -36.35 7.98
CA THR A 39 16.92 -35.76 7.53
C THR A 39 16.84 -35.46 6.04
N PHE A 40 17.13 -34.22 5.66
CA PHE A 40 17.17 -33.73 4.28
C PHE A 40 18.54 -33.18 3.93
N LYS A 41 18.78 -32.94 2.64
CA LYS A 41 19.99 -32.23 2.21
C LYS A 41 19.85 -30.75 2.61
N SER A 42 20.94 -30.15 3.08
CA SER A 42 21.03 -28.73 3.40
C SER A 42 20.59 -27.84 2.22
N SER A 43 20.92 -28.22 0.98
CA SER A 43 20.49 -27.53 -0.24
C SER A 43 18.97 -27.50 -0.48
N GLU A 44 18.21 -28.37 0.18
CA GLU A 44 16.76 -28.43 0.08
C GLU A 44 16.06 -27.60 1.15
N VAL A 45 16.80 -27.15 2.17
CA VAL A 45 16.27 -26.35 3.29
C VAL A 45 16.79 -24.93 3.14
N VAL A 46 15.87 -24.00 2.91
CA VAL A 46 16.17 -22.57 2.81
C VAL A 46 15.58 -21.83 3.98
N ASP A 47 16.29 -20.82 4.46
CA ASP A 47 15.87 -20.03 5.61
C ASP A 47 14.64 -19.18 5.31
N ASP A 48 14.63 -18.58 4.12
CA ASP A 48 13.52 -17.79 3.63
C ASP A 48 12.76 -18.53 2.54
N LYS A 49 11.43 -18.49 2.62
CA LYS A 49 10.58 -18.99 1.54
C LYS A 49 10.89 -18.16 0.30
N PRO A 50 11.39 -18.77 -0.79
CA PRO A 50 11.65 -17.99 -1.98
C PRO A 50 10.31 -17.51 -2.52
N VAL A 51 10.31 -16.22 -2.78
CA VAL A 51 9.16 -15.49 -3.24
C VAL A 51 8.75 -16.04 -4.61
N SER A 52 7.51 -16.51 -4.73
CA SER A 52 6.97 -16.90 -6.04
C SER A 52 7.07 -15.71 -7.01
N PRO A 53 7.50 -15.89 -8.28
CA PRO A 53 7.56 -14.81 -9.25
C PRO A 53 6.25 -14.01 -9.35
N LYS A 54 5.10 -14.69 -9.23
CA LYS A 54 3.77 -14.06 -9.21
C LYS A 54 3.55 -13.17 -7.98
N TRP A 55 4.09 -13.56 -6.82
CA TRP A 55 4.02 -12.73 -5.61
C TRP A 55 4.94 -11.52 -5.70
N ALA A 56 6.14 -11.68 -6.27
CA ALA A 56 7.06 -10.57 -6.50
C ALA A 56 6.44 -9.53 -7.46
N GLU A 57 5.84 -10.00 -8.55
CA GLU A 57 5.12 -9.14 -9.50
C GLU A 57 3.93 -8.43 -8.83
N TRP A 58 3.13 -9.17 -8.05
CA TRP A 58 2.01 -8.60 -7.31
C TRP A 58 2.47 -7.53 -6.31
N LYS A 59 3.54 -7.79 -5.55
CA LYS A 59 4.11 -6.84 -4.59
C LYS A 59 4.58 -5.57 -5.30
N ARG A 60 5.30 -5.70 -6.41
CA ARG A 60 5.74 -4.56 -7.22
C ARG A 60 4.57 -3.74 -7.78
N ARG A 61 3.52 -4.41 -8.29
CA ARG A 61 2.30 -3.72 -8.75
C ARG A 61 1.61 -2.96 -7.63
N ARG A 62 1.60 -3.52 -6.42
CA ARG A 62 1.05 -2.87 -5.23
C ARG A 62 1.86 -1.64 -4.83
N GLU A 63 3.19 -1.74 -4.78
CA GLU A 63 4.08 -0.62 -4.48
C GLU A 63 3.90 0.53 -5.47
N ILE A 64 3.83 0.24 -6.78
CA ILE A 64 3.58 1.26 -7.80
C ILE A 64 2.21 1.92 -7.60
N LYS A 65 1.19 1.12 -7.26
CA LYS A 65 -0.15 1.65 -6.99
C LYS A 65 -0.13 2.58 -5.77
N GLU A 66 0.49 2.16 -4.67
CA GLU A 66 0.61 2.96 -3.45
C GLU A 66 1.36 4.26 -3.71
N GLN A 67 2.47 4.24 -4.46
CA GLN A 67 3.20 5.45 -4.86
C GLN A 67 2.32 6.42 -5.65
N ARG A 68 1.58 5.93 -6.65
CA ARG A 68 0.64 6.77 -7.41
C ARG A 68 -0.47 7.35 -6.55
N GLU A 69 -0.99 6.56 -5.60
CA GLU A 69 -2.01 7.04 -4.68
C GLU A 69 -1.47 8.14 -3.76
N SER A 70 -0.26 8.00 -3.25
CA SER A 70 0.41 9.04 -2.46
C SER A 70 0.64 10.33 -3.24
N GLU A 71 1.13 10.23 -4.49
CA GLU A 71 1.37 11.41 -5.33
C GLU A 71 0.06 12.15 -5.66
N GLN A 72 -1.03 11.42 -5.93
CA GLN A 72 -2.35 12.02 -6.11
C GLN A 72 -2.84 12.76 -4.85
N ILE A 73 -2.59 12.21 -3.66
CA ILE A 73 -2.92 12.89 -2.39
C ILE A 73 -2.13 14.19 -2.26
N GLU A 74 -0.82 14.16 -2.56
CA GLU A 74 0.04 15.34 -2.51
C GLU A 74 -0.39 16.42 -3.50
N GLN A 75 -0.81 16.04 -4.70
CA GLN A 75 -1.34 16.96 -5.72
C GLN A 75 -2.62 17.66 -5.24
N VAL A 76 -3.58 16.90 -4.69
CA VAL A 76 -4.82 17.49 -4.14
C VAL A 76 -4.50 18.40 -2.94
N ALA A 77 -3.60 17.98 -2.06
CA ALA A 77 -3.15 18.83 -0.95
C ALA A 77 -2.51 20.14 -1.43
N THR A 78 -1.70 20.05 -2.50
CA THR A 78 -1.05 21.21 -3.14
C THR A 78 -2.08 22.16 -3.74
N ALA A 79 -3.11 21.63 -4.42
CA ALA A 79 -4.19 22.45 -4.98
C ALA A 79 -4.95 23.22 -3.88
N LEU A 80 -5.15 22.60 -2.72
CA LEU A 80 -5.84 23.18 -1.56
C LEU A 80 -4.94 24.02 -0.63
N ALA A 81 -3.63 24.10 -0.91
CA ALA A 81 -2.64 24.69 0.00
C ALA A 81 -2.92 26.16 0.32
N HIS A 82 -3.47 26.91 -0.63
CA HIS A 82 -3.79 28.33 -0.51
C HIS A 82 -4.96 28.62 0.45
N GLY A 83 -5.66 27.60 0.96
CA GLY A 83 -6.77 27.76 1.92
C GLY A 83 -8.02 28.41 1.35
N LYS A 84 -8.06 28.64 0.03
CA LYS A 84 -9.25 29.12 -0.67
C LYS A 84 -10.29 27.99 -0.72
N PRO A 85 -11.58 28.29 -0.50
CA PRO A 85 -12.64 27.32 -0.72
C PRO A 85 -12.68 26.95 -2.21
N MET A 86 -12.66 25.65 -2.51
CA MET A 86 -12.68 25.13 -3.87
C MET A 86 -13.70 23.99 -3.99
N THR A 87 -14.37 23.93 -5.13
CA THR A 87 -15.22 22.79 -5.50
C THR A 87 -14.38 21.60 -5.96
N VAL A 88 -14.96 20.40 -5.92
CA VAL A 88 -14.32 19.18 -6.46
C VAL A 88 -13.83 19.38 -7.90
N MET A 89 -14.60 20.05 -8.75
CA MET A 89 -14.23 20.28 -10.14
C MET A 89 -13.07 21.26 -10.29
N GLU A 90 -13.05 22.34 -9.50
CA GLU A 90 -11.92 23.29 -9.51
C GLU A 90 -10.62 22.63 -9.05
N ILE A 91 -10.70 21.71 -8.09
CA ILE A 91 -9.55 20.91 -7.65
C ILE A 91 -9.10 19.96 -8.76
N VAL A 92 -10.04 19.30 -9.46
CA VAL A 92 -9.72 18.46 -10.62
C VAL A 92 -8.98 19.25 -11.68
N ASP A 93 -9.46 20.44 -12.02
CA ASP A 93 -8.84 21.30 -13.04
C ASP A 93 -7.45 21.77 -12.59
N ALA A 94 -7.32 22.19 -11.33
CA ALA A 94 -6.04 22.61 -10.74
C ALA A 94 -5.00 21.48 -10.73
N VAL A 95 -5.40 20.27 -10.34
CA VAL A 95 -4.51 19.09 -10.32
C VAL A 95 -4.12 18.67 -11.73
N ASN A 96 -5.06 18.63 -12.67
CA ASN A 96 -4.78 18.24 -14.05
C ASN A 96 -3.92 19.27 -14.80
N ALA A 97 -3.89 20.53 -14.34
CA ALA A 97 -2.98 21.56 -14.84
C ALA A 97 -1.55 21.44 -14.28
N MET A 98 -1.30 20.56 -13.30
CA MET A 98 0.04 20.41 -12.71
C MET A 98 1.00 19.67 -13.65
N PRO A 99 2.26 20.13 -13.81
CA PRO A 99 3.27 19.43 -14.62
C PRO A 99 3.58 18.00 -14.17
N ARG A 100 3.28 17.67 -12.90
CA ARG A 100 3.48 16.34 -12.31
C ARG A 100 2.25 15.43 -12.41
N ALA A 101 1.17 15.86 -13.07
CA ALA A 101 -0.02 15.03 -13.20
C ALA A 101 0.28 13.75 -14.00
N ILE A 102 0.44 12.62 -13.31
CA ILE A 102 0.75 11.32 -13.94
C ILE A 102 -0.41 10.85 -14.84
N THR A 103 -1.64 11.10 -14.40
CA THR A 103 -2.88 10.70 -15.07
C THR A 103 -3.96 11.72 -14.76
N ARG A 104 -4.87 11.94 -15.73
CA ARG A 104 -6.05 12.78 -15.51
C ARG A 104 -6.79 12.29 -14.26
N MET A 105 -6.97 13.21 -13.30
CA MET A 105 -7.67 12.93 -12.07
C MET A 105 -9.17 13.05 -12.27
N GLU A 106 -9.90 12.05 -11.81
CA GLU A 106 -11.35 12.00 -11.88
C GLU A 106 -12.00 12.67 -10.66
N PRO A 107 -13.18 13.30 -10.80
CA PRO A 107 -13.88 13.95 -9.68
C PRO A 107 -14.14 13.02 -8.49
N ALA A 108 -14.47 11.74 -8.74
CA ALA A 108 -14.68 10.76 -7.68
C ALA A 108 -13.41 10.49 -6.87
N ARG A 109 -12.23 10.56 -7.50
CA ARG A 109 -10.94 10.38 -6.82
C ARG A 109 -10.60 11.58 -5.95
N VAL A 110 -10.80 12.80 -6.47
CA VAL A 110 -10.66 14.03 -5.67
C VAL A 110 -11.58 13.98 -4.44
N TRP A 111 -12.84 13.61 -4.63
CA TRP A 111 -13.79 13.50 -3.52
C TRP A 111 -13.33 12.50 -2.46
N LYS A 112 -12.83 11.32 -2.87
CA LYS A 112 -12.27 10.34 -1.94
C LYS A 112 -11.12 10.90 -1.12
N ILE A 113 -10.21 11.64 -1.75
CA ILE A 113 -9.05 12.24 -1.07
C ILE A 113 -9.50 13.37 -0.14
N ALA A 114 -10.45 14.21 -0.58
CA ALA A 114 -11.02 15.27 0.26
C ALA A 114 -11.70 14.72 1.52
N ARG A 115 -12.41 13.59 1.41
CA ARG A 115 -12.97 12.88 2.58
C ARG A 115 -11.90 12.41 3.55
N MET A 116 -10.78 11.87 3.05
CA MET A 116 -9.64 11.50 3.92
C MET A 116 -9.08 12.70 4.67
N PHE A 117 -9.04 13.87 4.04
CA PHE A 117 -8.59 15.11 4.68
C PHE A 117 -9.58 15.64 5.73
N GLU A 118 -10.88 15.49 5.48
CA GLU A 118 -11.96 15.79 6.43
C GLU A 118 -11.87 14.87 7.66
N GLU A 119 -11.73 13.55 7.45
CA GLU A 119 -11.54 12.56 8.53
C GLU A 119 -10.28 12.84 9.37
N ALA A 120 -9.22 13.38 8.72
CA ALA A 120 -8.00 13.79 9.40
C ALA A 120 -8.07 15.17 10.07
N ASN A 121 -9.24 15.85 10.06
CA ASN A 121 -9.44 17.21 10.58
C ASN A 121 -8.47 18.26 9.99
N THR A 122 -8.04 18.06 8.74
CA THR A 122 -7.16 19.01 8.04
C THR A 122 -7.94 19.98 7.15
N HIS A 123 -9.11 19.56 6.68
CA HIS A 123 -9.98 20.31 5.76
C HIS A 123 -11.44 20.16 6.18
N THR A 124 -12.29 21.10 5.81
CA THR A 124 -13.75 20.99 5.85
C THR A 124 -14.27 20.62 4.46
N ALA A 125 -15.38 19.88 4.42
CA ALA A 125 -16.14 19.63 3.20
C ALA A 125 -17.60 19.97 3.47
N GLU A 126 -18.09 21.06 2.90
CA GLU A 126 -19.45 21.55 3.13
C GLU A 126 -20.26 21.54 1.84
N LEU A 127 -21.51 21.10 1.94
CA LEU A 127 -22.43 21.12 0.81
C LEU A 127 -23.08 22.51 0.72
N GLN A 128 -22.64 23.32 -0.24
CA GLN A 128 -23.13 24.68 -0.44
C GLN A 128 -24.07 24.75 -1.64
N ALA A 129 -25.12 25.57 -1.54
CA ALA A 129 -26.02 25.88 -2.64
C ALA A 129 -25.49 27.08 -3.42
N THR A 130 -25.35 26.93 -4.74
CA THR A 130 -25.05 28.06 -5.63
C THR A 130 -26.31 28.86 -5.95
N SER A 131 -26.13 30.08 -6.46
CA SER A 131 -27.21 30.99 -6.89
C SER A 131 -28.18 30.41 -7.92
N ARG A 132 -27.85 29.26 -8.54
CA ARG A 132 -28.70 28.52 -9.49
C ARG A 132 -29.30 27.22 -8.90
N SER A 133 -29.43 27.12 -7.58
CA SER A 133 -29.99 25.96 -6.86
C SER A 133 -29.23 24.64 -7.03
N ARG A 134 -28.03 24.66 -7.62
CA ARG A 134 -27.15 23.48 -7.69
C ARG A 134 -26.33 23.39 -6.43
N LYS A 135 -26.31 22.21 -5.81
CA LYS A 135 -25.50 21.93 -4.63
C LYS A 135 -24.12 21.43 -5.07
N HIS A 136 -23.08 22.02 -4.50
CA HIS A 136 -21.69 21.62 -4.75
C HIS A 136 -20.98 21.44 -3.43
N TRP A 137 -20.11 20.44 -3.36
CA TRP A 137 -19.21 20.27 -2.24
C TRP A 137 -18.08 21.29 -2.36
N VAL A 138 -17.93 22.10 -1.32
CA VAL A 138 -16.87 23.09 -1.17
C VAL A 138 -15.90 22.56 -0.12
N ILE A 139 -14.64 22.42 -0.52
CA ILE A 139 -13.56 21.90 0.31
C ILE A 139 -12.66 23.07 0.66
N GLN A 140 -12.32 23.21 1.94
CA GLN A 140 -11.46 24.28 2.42
C GLN A 140 -10.49 23.75 3.47
N ARG A 141 -9.24 24.20 3.43
CA ARG A 141 -8.26 23.89 4.47
C ARG A 141 -8.64 24.56 5.78
N ILE A 142 -8.61 23.82 6.89
CA ILE A 142 -8.77 24.39 8.22
C ILE A 142 -7.46 25.13 8.53
N ALA A 143 -7.54 26.45 8.74
CA ALA A 143 -6.37 27.21 9.16
C ALA A 143 -5.84 26.65 10.50
N PRO A 144 -4.53 26.45 10.65
CA PRO A 144 -3.98 26.09 11.96
C PRO A 144 -4.36 27.19 12.96
N LYS A 145 -4.87 26.81 14.14
CA LYS A 145 -5.16 27.78 15.20
C LYS A 145 -3.90 28.62 15.45
N PRO A 146 -3.99 29.96 15.53
CA PRO A 146 -2.87 30.77 15.98
C PRO A 146 -2.48 30.30 17.40
N ILE A 147 -1.18 30.06 17.59
CA ILE A 147 -0.57 29.74 18.89
C ILE A 147 -0.48 31.02 19.72
#